data_AF-A0A0F0HK93-F1
#
_entry.id   AF-A0A0F0HK93-F1
#
_cell.length_a   1.000
_cell.length_b   1.000
_cell.length_c   1.000
_cell.angle_alpha   90.00
_cell.angle_beta   90.00
_cell.angle_gamma   90.00
#
_symmetry.space_group_name_H-M   'P 1'
#
loop_
_entity.id
_entity.type
_entity.pdbx_description
1 polymer ?
#
loop_
_entity_poly.entity_id
_entity_poly.type
_entity_poly.pdbx_seq_one_letter_code
_entity_poly.pdbx_strand_id
1 'polypeptide(L)'
;TLDVSSAELGRKPPVQITVPTGKITPALVAELKRSLQAHPGDTPVRLLTTNWDKNTLYELGFQVNPDNGLASDIKTLLGPGAWSTL
;
A
#
# COMPACT_ATOMS: atom_id res chain seq x y z
N THR A 1 -18.61 20.39 -11.86
CA THR A 1 -17.72 20.00 -10.76
C THR A 1 -16.39 19.62 -11.36
N LEU A 2 -15.27 20.09 -10.81
CA LEU A 2 -13.94 19.80 -11.37
C LEU A 2 -13.59 18.35 -11.06
N ASP A 3 -13.72 17.48 -12.06
CA ASP A 3 -13.34 16.08 -11.97
C ASP A 3 -11.82 15.97 -12.18
N VAL A 4 -11.07 15.84 -11.08
CA VAL A 4 -9.62 15.66 -11.10
C VAL A 4 -9.29 14.19 -11.38
N SER A 5 -9.70 13.68 -12.54
CA SER A 5 -9.24 12.38 -13.07
C SER A 5 -8.09 12.54 -14.08
N SER A 6 -7.56 13.77 -14.25
CA SER A 6 -6.65 14.14 -15.35
C SER A 6 -5.17 14.30 -14.93
N ALA A 7 -4.70 13.60 -13.90
CA ALA A 7 -3.28 13.59 -13.54
C ALA A 7 -2.53 12.29 -13.92
N GLU A 8 -3.21 11.32 -14.54
CA GLU A 8 -2.69 9.94 -14.68
C GLU A 8 -2.57 9.45 -16.13
N LEU A 9 -2.20 10.34 -17.06
CA LEU A 9 -1.75 9.92 -18.39
C LEU A 9 -0.39 9.20 -18.26
N GLY A 10 -0.42 7.91 -17.88
CA GLY A 10 0.70 6.97 -17.95
C GLY A 10 1.08 6.20 -16.68
N ARG A 11 0.40 6.36 -15.53
CA ARG A 11 0.72 5.61 -14.29
C ARG A 11 -0.40 4.61 -13.96
N LYS A 12 -0.01 3.38 -13.62
CA LYS A 12 -0.94 2.36 -13.13
C LYS A 12 -1.63 2.82 -11.83
N PRO A 13 -2.90 2.44 -11.60
CA PRO A 13 -3.59 2.79 -10.36
C PRO A 13 -2.85 2.19 -9.16
N PRO A 14 -2.62 2.95 -8.08
CA PRO A 14 -1.84 2.47 -6.95
C PRO A 14 -2.57 1.39 -6.17
N VAL A 15 -1.79 0.48 -5.59
CA VAL A 15 -2.26 -0.44 -4.56
C VAL A 15 -2.23 0.28 -3.22
N GLN A 16 -3.23 0.02 -2.38
CA GLN A 16 -3.32 0.58 -1.04
C GLN A 16 -3.14 -0.50 0.02
N ILE A 17 -2.24 -0.23 0.95
CA ILE A 17 -2.02 -1.01 2.16
C ILE A 17 -2.59 -0.24 3.35
N THR A 18 -3.43 -0.87 4.17
CA THR A 18 -4.07 -0.21 5.33
C THR A 18 -3.57 -0.81 6.63
N VAL A 19 -3.09 0.03 7.54
CA VAL A 19 -2.53 -0.41 8.84
C VAL A 19 -3.00 0.52 9.97
N PRO A 20 -3.53 -0.01 11.09
CA PRO A 20 -3.80 0.81 12.27
C PRO A 20 -2.49 1.41 12.80
N THR A 21 -2.48 2.71 13.09
CA THR A 21 -1.28 3.45 13.53
C THR A 21 -0.62 2.78 14.74
N GLY A 22 -1.42 2.28 15.69
CA GLY A 22 -0.93 1.56 16.88
C GLY A 22 -0.29 0.19 16.61
N LYS A 23 -0.40 -0.35 15.39
CA LYS A 23 0.27 -1.59 14.95
C LYS A 23 1.62 -1.33 14.29
N ILE A 24 1.94 -0.08 13.95
CA ILE A 24 3.18 0.27 13.26
C ILE A 24 4.34 0.15 14.23
N THR A 25 5.19 -0.84 13.99
CA THR A 25 6.43 -1.07 14.73
C THR A 25 7.61 -1.13 13.76
N PRO A 26 8.85 -0.90 14.23
CA PRO A 26 10.03 -1.02 13.37
C PRO A 26 10.16 -2.40 12.71
N ALA A 27 9.80 -3.47 13.43
CA ALA A 27 9.82 -4.84 12.90
C ALA A 27 8.79 -5.01 11.77
N LEU A 28 7.56 -4.51 11.96
CA LEU A 28 6.52 -4.56 10.93
C LEU A 28 6.93 -3.78 9.68
N VAL A 29 7.53 -2.60 9.86
CA VAL A 29 8.02 -1.78 8.75
C VAL A 29 9.13 -2.49 7.99
N ALA A 30 10.03 -3.20 8.68
CA ALA A 30 11.09 -3.98 8.04
C ALA A 30 10.53 -5.14 7.20
N GLU A 31 9.59 -5.91 7.76
CA GLU A 31 8.90 -6.99 7.05
C GLU A 31 8.14 -6.46 5.83
N LEU A 32 7.34 -5.40 6.01
CA LEU A 32 6.61 -4.75 4.91
C LEU A 32 7.56 -4.32 3.78
N LYS A 33 8.68 -3.66 4.11
CA LYS A 33 9.68 -3.26 3.11
C LYS A 33 10.25 -4.46 2.36
N ARG A 34 10.57 -5.55 3.08
CA ARG A 34 11.07 -6.78 2.48
C ARG A 34 10.06 -7.37 1.50
N SER A 35 8.79 -7.43 1.88
CA SER A 35 7.71 -7.90 1.01
C SER A 35 7.61 -7.05 -0.25
N LEU A 36 7.55 -5.71 -0.11
CA LEU A 36 7.48 -4.81 -1.27
C LEU A 36 8.69 -4.96 -2.20
N GLN A 37 9.90 -5.14 -1.66
CA GLN A 37 11.12 -5.34 -2.44
C GLN A 37 11.20 -6.71 -3.12
N ALA A 38 10.56 -7.74 -2.56
CA ALA A 38 10.51 -9.07 -3.15
C ALA A 38 9.57 -9.17 -4.36
N HIS A 39 8.68 -8.19 -4.54
CA HIS A 39 7.69 -8.17 -5.63
C HIS A 39 7.81 -6.90 -6.50
N PRO A 40 8.97 -6.63 -7.14
CA PRO A 40 9.14 -5.44 -7.95
C PRO A 40 8.21 -5.42 -9.16
N GLY A 41 7.77 -4.23 -9.58
CA GLY A 41 6.91 -4.04 -10.74
C GLY A 41 6.72 -2.56 -11.07
N ASP A 42 5.57 -2.21 -11.63
CA ASP A 42 5.28 -0.86 -12.12
C ASP A 42 4.12 -0.19 -11.38
N THR A 43 3.40 -0.93 -10.52
CA THR A 43 2.23 -0.42 -9.81
C THR A 43 2.66 0.33 -8.54
N PRO A 44 2.34 1.63 -8.40
CA PRO A 44 2.74 2.40 -7.22
C PRO A 44 2.07 1.91 -5.94
N VAL A 45 2.72 2.13 -4.79
CA VAL A 45 2.23 1.70 -3.47
C VAL A 45 1.92 2.89 -2.57
N ARG A 46 0.72 2.87 -1.96
CA ARG A 46 0.30 3.79 -0.92
C ARG A 46 0.07 3.06 0.40
N LEU A 47 0.36 3.75 1.51
CA LEU A 47 0.06 3.28 2.86
C LEU A 47 -0.97 4.21 3.51
N LEU A 48 -2.12 3.67 3.87
CA LEU A 48 -3.11 4.33 4.69
C LEU A 48 -2.91 3.92 6.15
N THR A 49 -2.50 4.85 7.00
CA THR A 49 -2.48 4.63 8.45
C THR A 49 -3.78 5.11 9.05
N THR A 50 -4.48 4.25 9.78
CA THR A 50 -5.76 4.59 10.41
C THR A 50 -5.57 4.88 11.90
N ASN A 51 -6.29 5.87 12.42
CA ASN A 51 -6.39 6.16 13.83
C ASN A 51 -7.82 6.60 14.15
N TRP A 52 -8.17 6.67 15.43
CA TRP A 52 -9.53 7.07 15.83
C TRP A 52 -9.87 8.52 15.43
N ASP A 53 -8.88 9.41 15.43
CA ASP A 53 -9.03 10.85 15.14
C ASP A 53 -8.84 11.18 13.66
N LYS A 54 -7.80 10.60 13.04
CA LYS A 54 -7.42 10.89 11.66
C LYS A 54 -6.79 9.72 10.96
N ASN A 55 -7.01 9.67 9.65
CA ASN A 55 -6.29 8.79 8.74
C ASN A 55 -5.21 9.59 8.01
N THR A 56 -4.09 8.96 7.69
CA THR A 56 -3.01 9.58 6.91
C THR A 56 -2.60 8.65 5.77
N LEU A 57 -2.60 9.19 4.55
CA LEU A 57 -2.20 8.46 3.35
C LEU A 57 -0.78 8.88 2.95
N TYR A 58 0.11 7.90 2.80
CA TYR A 58 1.51 8.08 2.42
C TYR A 58 1.76 7.45 1.06
N GLU A 59 2.52 8.14 0.20
CA GLU A 59 3.11 7.52 -0.99
C GLU A 59 4.48 6.96 -0.61
N LEU A 60 4.68 5.65 -0.78
CA LEU A 60 5.88 4.98 -0.25
C LEU A 60 7.08 5.00 -1.21
N GLY A 61 6.90 5.45 -2.45
CA GLY A 61 7.96 5.44 -3.47
C GLY A 61 8.36 4.05 -3.98
N PHE A 62 7.58 3.00 -3.66
CA PHE A 62 7.75 1.66 -4.20
C PHE A 62 6.86 1.46 -5.42
N GLN A 63 7.35 0.67 -6.38
CA GLN A 63 6.57 0.11 -7.47
C GLN A 63 6.64 -1.41 -7.42
N VAL A 64 5.48 -2.06 -7.51
CA VAL A 64 5.32 -3.50 -7.27
C VAL A 64 4.51 -4.18 -8.35
N ASN A 65 4.59 -5.51 -8.40
CA ASN A 65 3.67 -6.35 -9.18
C ASN A 65 2.64 -7.00 -8.23
N PRO A 66 1.38 -6.52 -8.18
CA PRO A 66 0.37 -7.02 -7.24
C PRO A 66 -0.06 -8.47 -7.53
N ASP A 67 0.05 -8.91 -8.79
CA ASP A 67 -0.38 -10.23 -9.24
C ASP A 67 0.59 -11.35 -8.83
N ASN A 68 1.82 -11.02 -8.42
CA ASN A 68 2.86 -12.00 -8.10
C ASN A 68 2.85 -12.44 -6.62
N GLY A 69 1.68 -12.57 -6.01
CA GLY A 69 1.54 -13.06 -4.62
C GLY A 69 1.76 -12.01 -3.53
N LEU A 70 2.11 -10.76 -3.87
CA LEU A 70 2.29 -9.67 -2.91
C LEU A 70 1.05 -9.48 -2.03
N ALA A 71 -0.14 -9.50 -2.63
CA ALA A 71 -1.40 -9.36 -1.89
C ALA A 71 -1.55 -10.42 -0.78
N SER A 72 -1.10 -11.66 -1.03
CA SER A 72 -1.17 -12.76 -0.07
C SER A 72 -0.17 -12.58 1.07
N ASP A 73 1.04 -12.12 0.76
CA ASP A 73 2.08 -11.84 1.74
C ASP A 73 1.65 -10.70 2.68
N ILE A 74 1.14 -9.60 2.11
CA ILE A 74 0.61 -8.48 2.87
C ILE A 74 -0.57 -8.90 3.77
N LYS A 75 -1.49 -9.72 3.26
CA LYS A 75 -2.62 -10.21 4.06
C LYS A 75 -2.18 -11.15 5.17
N THR A 76 -1.12 -11.93 4.97
CA THR A 76 -0.52 -12.77 6.02
C THR A 76 0.11 -11.91 7.11
N LEU A 77 0.81 -10.85 6.71
CA LEU A 77 1.51 -9.95 7.64
C LEU A 77 0.56 -9.04 8.43
N LEU A 78 -0.47 -8.50 7.78
CA LEU A 78 -1.31 -7.40 8.31
C LEU A 78 -2.79 -7.76 8.49
N GLY A 79 -3.20 -8.94 8.01
CA GLY A 79 -4.59 -9.40 8.03
C GLY A 79 -5.35 -9.13 6.73
N PRO A 80 -6.53 -9.74 6.55
CA PRO A 80 -7.24 -9.79 5.27
C PRO A 80 -7.72 -8.41 4.76
N GLY A 81 -8.02 -7.48 5.67
CA GLY A 81 -8.49 -6.12 5.35
C GLY A 81 -7.37 -5.12 5.02
N ALA A 82 -6.12 -5.57 5.05
CA ALA A 82 -4.98 -4.68 4.87
C ALA A 82 -4.66 -4.34 3.40
N TRP A 83 -5.29 -5.00 2.42
CA TRP A 83 -4.96 -4.87 1.01
C TRP A 83 -6.17 -4.42 0.17
N SER A 84 -5.97 -3.43 -0.70
CA SER A 84 -6.97 -2.97 -1.67
C SER A 84 -6.30 -2.55 -2.98
N THR A 85 -6.95 -2.89 -4.10
CA THR A 85 -6.62 -2.40 -5.44
C THR A 85 -7.69 -1.39 -5.83
N LEU A 86 -7.29 -0.18 -6.25
CA LEU A 86 -8.20 0.84 -6.75
C LEU A 86 -8.60 0.57 -8.21
#